data_AF-A0A9J5ZD61-F1
#
_entry.id   AF-A0A9J5ZD61-F1
#
_cell.length_a   1.000
_cell.length_b   1.000
_cell.length_c   1.000
_cell.angle_alpha   90.00
_cell.angle_beta   90.00
_cell.angle_gamma   90.00
#
_symmetry.space_group_name_H-M   'P 1'
#
loop_
_entity.id
_entity.type
_entity.pdbx_description
1 polymer ?
#
loop_
_entity_poly.entity_id
_entity_poly.type
_entity_poly.pdbx_seq_one_letter_code
_entity_poly.pdbx_strand_id
1 'polypeptide(L)'
;MSAAITNSGGFFFLYGFGGTGKTFIWRTLSAAIRSKGDIVLTVASSGIASLLLPGGRTSHSRFVIPLNINEDSTCNIKQGTPLANLIVKAKLIIWDEAPMMHKYGFEALDKTLRDIISYKDASKAELPFGGKTLVLGGDFRQILPVIPKGTRQDLVNATVNSSYLWPQCQLFTLTKNMRLQSNANDTHLEELRDFSNRILKVGDGSIGSSIDGIDKVLIPNDLLINEYTDPIASIVQSIYPDFITNCNDPEYLQQRAILAPTLDMVESINQYMITLNHNPEKSYLSSDKICRSDHTYSALEHVHTPEFLNNIKCSGVPNHSITLKVGVPVMLLRNIDQSARLCNGTRLIVTKLGNQVIEAKVLSGQMVGQKVFIPRMTLTPSDSRIPFKFQRRQFPITVSFAMTINKSQGRSLSHVGLFLKKPVFTHGQLYVALSRVTNRKGLKILTMKMGK
;
A
#
# COMPACT_ATOMS: atom_id res chain seq x y z
N MET A 1 -11.53 -24.09 -3.38
CA MET A 1 -12.47 -24.45 -2.31
C MET A 1 -12.35 -25.93 -1.93
N SER A 2 -12.47 -26.86 -2.90
CA SER A 2 -12.28 -28.31 -2.66
C SER A 2 -11.02 -28.61 -1.81
N ALA A 3 -9.85 -28.14 -2.26
CA ALA A 3 -8.57 -28.33 -1.57
C ALA A 3 -8.57 -27.94 -0.08
N ALA A 4 -9.26 -26.85 0.29
CA ALA A 4 -9.34 -26.39 1.67
C ALA A 4 -10.29 -27.26 2.51
N ILE A 5 -11.38 -27.75 1.91
CA ILE A 5 -12.37 -28.59 2.60
C ILE A 5 -11.80 -29.99 2.85
N THR A 6 -11.12 -30.58 1.86
CA THR A 6 -10.56 -31.94 1.92
C THR A 6 -9.19 -31.99 2.61
N ASN A 7 -8.57 -30.84 2.92
CA ASN A 7 -7.18 -30.74 3.41
C ASN A 7 -6.15 -31.38 2.47
N SER A 8 -6.41 -31.40 1.16
CA SER A 8 -5.44 -31.89 0.18
C SER A 8 -4.24 -30.95 0.01
N GLY A 9 -4.30 -29.75 0.60
CA GLY A 9 -3.31 -28.70 0.39
C GLY A 9 -3.40 -28.09 -1.01
N GLY A 10 -2.50 -27.15 -1.30
CA GLY A 10 -2.37 -26.58 -2.64
C GLY A 10 -1.95 -25.11 -2.62
N PHE A 11 -1.19 -24.74 -3.64
CA PHE A 11 -0.70 -23.39 -3.83
C PHE A 11 -1.33 -22.79 -5.09
N PHE A 12 -2.07 -21.69 -4.93
CA PHE A 12 -2.86 -21.10 -6.00
C PHE A 12 -2.55 -19.61 -6.15
N PHE A 13 -2.63 -19.08 -7.36
CA PHE A 13 -2.59 -17.64 -7.63
C PHE A 13 -3.82 -17.21 -8.43
N LEU A 14 -4.62 -16.30 -7.86
CA LEU A 14 -5.73 -15.65 -8.54
C LEU A 14 -5.26 -14.31 -9.11
N TYR A 15 -4.95 -14.33 -10.41
CA TYR A 15 -4.62 -13.16 -11.17
C TYR A 15 -5.88 -12.39 -11.57
N GLY A 16 -5.86 -11.07 -11.44
CA GLY A 16 -6.92 -10.23 -11.98
C GLY A 16 -6.60 -8.76 -11.81
N PHE A 17 -6.99 -7.94 -12.78
CA PHE A 17 -6.80 -6.48 -12.69
C PHE A 17 -7.82 -5.81 -11.76
N GLY A 18 -7.74 -4.48 -11.63
CA GLY A 18 -8.71 -3.71 -10.84
C GLY A 18 -10.14 -3.86 -11.37
N GLY A 19 -11.10 -4.16 -10.50
CA GLY A 19 -12.52 -4.28 -10.89
C GLY A 19 -12.97 -5.68 -11.30
N THR A 20 -12.08 -6.69 -11.35
CA THR A 20 -12.46 -8.07 -11.71
C THR A 20 -13.12 -8.88 -10.60
N GLY A 21 -13.30 -8.30 -9.41
CA GLY A 21 -14.01 -8.97 -8.30
C GLY A 21 -13.15 -9.84 -7.37
N LYS A 22 -11.80 -9.72 -7.38
CA LYS A 22 -10.91 -10.46 -6.45
C LYS A 22 -11.37 -10.37 -4.99
N THR A 23 -11.65 -9.16 -4.50
CA THR A 23 -12.11 -8.94 -3.11
C THR A 23 -13.46 -9.62 -2.84
N PHE A 24 -14.35 -9.67 -3.82
CA PHE A 24 -15.61 -10.42 -3.70
C PHE A 24 -15.32 -11.91 -3.51
N ILE A 25 -14.42 -12.49 -4.32
CA ILE A 25 -14.00 -13.90 -4.18
C ILE A 25 -13.38 -14.15 -2.80
N TRP A 26 -12.54 -13.26 -2.28
CA TRP A 26 -11.98 -13.40 -0.92
C TRP A 26 -13.06 -13.45 0.15
N ARG A 27 -14.07 -12.58 0.05
CA ARG A 27 -15.21 -12.57 0.98
C ARG A 27 -16.04 -13.84 0.86
N THR A 28 -16.36 -14.27 -0.36
CA THR A 28 -17.17 -15.46 -0.63
C THR A 28 -16.47 -16.73 -0.15
N LEU A 29 -15.19 -16.92 -0.46
CA LEU A 29 -14.40 -18.06 0.03
C LEU A 29 -14.31 -18.06 1.56
N SER A 30 -14.05 -16.90 2.16
CA SER A 30 -13.96 -16.78 3.62
C SER A 30 -15.30 -17.12 4.29
N ALA A 31 -16.41 -16.59 3.77
CA ALA A 31 -17.74 -16.84 4.31
C ALA A 31 -18.14 -18.32 4.17
N ALA A 32 -17.92 -18.94 3.02
CA ALA A 32 -18.31 -20.32 2.75
C ALA A 32 -17.53 -21.35 3.59
N ILE A 33 -16.27 -21.06 3.93
CA ILE A 33 -15.47 -21.94 4.80
C ILE A 33 -15.84 -21.67 6.27
N ARG A 34 -15.93 -20.40 6.68
CA ARG A 34 -16.29 -20.04 8.06
C ARG A 34 -17.70 -20.49 8.46
N SER A 35 -18.65 -20.55 7.52
CA SER A 35 -19.99 -21.08 7.80
C SER A 35 -20.01 -22.56 8.19
N LYS A 36 -18.93 -23.30 7.89
CA LYS A 36 -18.74 -24.69 8.34
C LYS A 36 -18.01 -24.80 9.68
N GLY A 37 -17.74 -23.67 10.35
CA GLY A 37 -16.96 -23.62 11.59
C GLY A 37 -15.43 -23.65 11.37
N ASP A 38 -14.98 -23.65 10.12
CA ASP A 38 -13.56 -23.71 9.78
C ASP A 38 -12.86 -22.34 9.81
N ILE A 39 -11.54 -22.35 9.97
CA ILE A 39 -10.73 -21.12 10.12
C ILE A 39 -10.10 -20.71 8.79
N VAL A 40 -10.29 -19.44 8.43
CA VAL A 40 -9.64 -18.78 7.28
C VAL A 40 -8.80 -17.60 7.76
N LEU A 41 -7.51 -17.63 7.41
CA LEU A 41 -6.57 -16.53 7.67
C LEU A 41 -6.48 -15.63 6.44
N THR A 42 -7.03 -14.43 6.53
CA THR A 42 -6.94 -13.42 5.48
C THR A 42 -5.82 -12.43 5.78
N VAL A 43 -4.87 -12.30 4.86
CA VAL A 43 -3.78 -11.34 4.94
C VAL A 43 -3.65 -10.53 3.65
N ALA A 44 -2.97 -9.39 3.73
CA ALA A 44 -2.52 -8.67 2.56
C ALA A 44 -1.10 -8.14 2.74
N SER A 45 -0.43 -7.83 1.63
CA SER A 45 0.93 -7.24 1.67
C SER A 45 0.96 -5.81 2.19
N SER A 46 -0.16 -5.07 2.06
CA SER A 46 -0.27 -3.67 2.53
C SER A 46 -1.36 -3.50 3.59
N GLY A 47 -1.19 -2.47 4.44
CA GLY A 47 -2.16 -2.13 5.50
C GLY A 47 -3.54 -1.81 4.92
N ILE A 48 -3.61 -0.99 3.88
CA ILE A 48 -4.86 -0.59 3.21
C ILE A 48 -5.59 -1.81 2.63
N ALA A 49 -4.87 -2.68 1.91
CA ALA A 49 -5.46 -3.87 1.33
C ALA A 49 -6.02 -4.82 2.41
N SER A 50 -5.33 -4.93 3.56
CA SER A 50 -5.81 -5.75 4.66
C SER A 50 -7.16 -5.29 5.22
N LEU A 51 -7.46 -3.99 5.18
CA LEU A 51 -8.73 -3.44 5.67
C LEU A 51 -9.93 -3.84 4.80
N LEU A 52 -9.69 -4.27 3.56
CA LEU A 52 -10.73 -4.71 2.63
C LEU A 52 -11.15 -6.18 2.88
N LEU A 53 -10.34 -6.94 3.61
CA LEU A 53 -10.51 -8.36 3.87
C LEU A 53 -11.22 -8.63 5.22
N PRO A 54 -12.10 -9.64 5.32
CA PRO A 54 -12.80 -9.99 6.57
C PRO A 54 -11.86 -10.46 7.70
N GLY A 55 -11.57 -9.57 8.65
CA GLY A 55 -10.59 -9.85 9.72
C GLY A 55 -9.15 -9.78 9.21
N GLY A 56 -8.91 -9.04 8.13
CA GLY A 56 -7.62 -8.91 7.47
C GLY A 56 -6.55 -8.31 8.37
N ARG A 57 -5.32 -8.82 8.20
CA ARG A 57 -4.10 -8.27 8.79
C ARG A 57 -3.03 -8.14 7.72
N THR A 58 -1.99 -7.35 7.95
CA THR A 58 -0.82 -7.46 7.07
C THR A 58 -0.14 -8.80 7.27
N SER A 59 0.43 -9.39 6.22
CA SER A 59 1.16 -10.66 6.30
C SER A 59 2.29 -10.61 7.34
N HIS A 60 3.06 -9.51 7.36
CA HIS A 60 4.07 -9.23 8.38
C HIS A 60 3.53 -9.34 9.81
N SER A 61 2.34 -8.78 10.08
CA SER A 61 1.76 -8.82 11.43
C SER A 61 1.09 -10.14 11.78
N ARG A 62 0.52 -10.85 10.79
CA ARG A 62 -0.13 -12.15 11.02
C ARG A 62 0.89 -13.25 11.24
N PHE A 63 1.94 -13.28 10.42
CA PHE A 63 2.93 -14.34 10.41
C PHE A 63 4.25 -13.93 11.07
N VAL A 64 4.36 -12.72 11.61
CA VAL A 64 5.59 -12.24 12.26
C VAL A 64 6.79 -12.36 11.31
N ILE A 65 6.56 -12.01 10.03
CA ILE A 65 7.60 -12.00 8.98
C ILE A 65 8.62 -10.90 9.33
N PRO A 66 9.93 -11.20 9.37
CA PRO A 66 10.97 -10.19 9.56
C PRO A 66 10.89 -9.07 8.52
N LEU A 67 11.15 -7.82 8.94
CA LEU A 67 11.19 -6.68 8.01
C LEU A 67 12.41 -6.72 7.10
N ASN A 68 13.55 -7.16 7.62
CA ASN A 68 14.75 -7.45 6.86
C ASN A 68 14.74 -8.94 6.58
N ILE A 69 14.52 -9.29 5.32
CA ILE A 69 14.33 -10.67 4.90
C ILE A 69 15.38 -11.07 3.87
N ASN A 70 15.88 -12.28 4.01
CA ASN A 70 16.85 -12.92 3.12
C ASN A 70 16.40 -14.36 2.85
N GLU A 71 17.19 -15.09 2.05
CA GLU A 71 16.88 -16.46 1.69
C GLU A 71 16.74 -17.40 2.89
N ASP A 72 17.50 -17.20 3.97
CA ASP A 72 17.47 -18.06 5.18
C ASP A 72 16.40 -17.66 6.20
N SER A 73 15.68 -16.58 5.94
CA SER A 73 14.71 -16.06 6.89
C SER A 73 13.57 -17.04 7.13
N THR A 74 13.10 -17.05 8.38
CA THR A 74 11.88 -17.73 8.81
C THR A 74 10.95 -16.73 9.48
N CYS A 75 9.68 -17.10 9.62
CA CYS A 75 8.73 -16.35 10.43
C CYS A 75 9.04 -16.57 11.92
N ASN A 76 8.97 -15.51 12.73
CA ASN A 76 9.22 -15.57 14.18
C ASN A 76 8.03 -16.19 14.94
N ILE A 77 7.67 -17.43 14.59
CA ILE A 77 6.58 -18.20 15.17
C ILE A 77 7.17 -19.48 15.76
N LYS A 78 7.12 -19.62 17.08
CA LYS A 78 7.55 -20.85 17.76
C LYS A 78 6.44 -21.89 17.77
N GLN A 79 6.82 -23.16 17.74
CA GLN A 79 5.91 -24.29 17.93
C GLN A 79 5.17 -24.17 19.27
N GLY A 80 3.96 -24.72 19.35
CA GLY A 80 3.11 -24.68 20.55
C GLY A 80 2.51 -23.32 20.91
N THR A 81 2.94 -22.22 20.28
CA THR A 81 2.36 -20.90 20.52
C THR A 81 0.89 -20.82 20.07
N PRO A 82 0.07 -19.90 20.63
CA PRO A 82 -1.32 -19.70 20.19
C PRO A 82 -1.44 -19.44 18.68
N LEU A 83 -0.49 -18.70 18.09
CA LEU A 83 -0.45 -18.44 16.67
C LEU A 83 -0.13 -19.70 15.85
N ALA A 84 0.85 -20.51 16.27
CA ALA A 84 1.13 -21.79 15.63
C ALA A 84 -0.10 -22.72 15.67
N ASN A 85 -0.77 -22.81 16.82
CA ASN A 85 -2.00 -23.60 16.96
C ASN A 85 -3.14 -23.09 16.07
N LEU A 86 -3.28 -21.77 15.92
CA LEU A 86 -4.24 -21.16 15.00
C LEU A 86 -3.94 -21.54 13.55
N ILE A 87 -2.67 -21.45 13.14
CA ILE A 87 -2.22 -21.82 11.80
C ILE A 87 -2.49 -23.30 11.52
N VAL A 88 -2.18 -24.18 12.47
CA VAL A 88 -2.45 -25.62 12.35
C VAL A 88 -3.94 -25.89 12.14
N LYS A 89 -4.83 -25.13 12.79
CA LYS A 89 -6.29 -25.27 12.61
C LYS A 89 -6.82 -24.59 11.34
N ALA A 90 -6.09 -23.65 10.75
CA ALA A 90 -6.53 -22.94 9.56
C ALA A 90 -6.62 -23.87 8.35
N LYS A 91 -7.75 -23.79 7.61
CA LYS A 91 -8.01 -24.55 6.38
C LYS A 91 -7.57 -23.82 5.13
N LEU A 92 -7.62 -22.49 5.18
CA LEU A 92 -7.27 -21.63 4.05
C LEU A 92 -6.52 -20.40 4.53
N ILE A 93 -5.45 -20.08 3.81
CA ILE A 93 -4.76 -18.81 3.91
C ILE A 93 -5.01 -18.04 2.60
N ILE A 94 -5.54 -16.83 2.71
CA ILE A 94 -5.75 -15.90 1.59
C ILE A 94 -4.74 -14.78 1.73
N TRP A 95 -3.97 -14.49 0.69
CA TRP A 95 -2.99 -13.40 0.69
C TRP A 95 -3.20 -12.46 -0.50
N ASP A 96 -3.77 -11.29 -0.26
CA ASP A 96 -4.05 -10.27 -1.29
C ASP A 96 -2.87 -9.30 -1.50
N GLU A 97 -2.81 -8.69 -2.68
CA GLU A 97 -1.67 -7.86 -3.14
C GLU A 97 -0.31 -8.58 -3.01
N ALA A 98 -0.30 -9.89 -3.28
CA ALA A 98 0.90 -10.74 -3.19
C ALA A 98 2.09 -10.24 -4.03
N PRO A 99 1.92 -9.69 -5.26
CA PRO A 99 3.04 -9.20 -6.07
C PRO A 99 3.88 -8.08 -5.42
N MET A 100 3.36 -7.39 -4.40
CA MET A 100 4.14 -6.35 -3.68
C MET A 100 5.16 -6.93 -2.69
N MET A 101 5.07 -8.23 -2.38
CA MET A 101 5.89 -8.88 -1.37
C MET A 101 7.13 -9.52 -2.02
N HIS A 102 8.29 -9.36 -1.37
CA HIS A 102 9.51 -10.05 -1.77
C HIS A 102 9.31 -11.57 -1.67
N LYS A 103 9.87 -12.35 -2.61
CA LYS A 103 9.72 -13.81 -2.65
C LYS A 103 10.05 -14.50 -1.33
N TYR A 104 11.12 -14.03 -0.68
CA TYR A 104 11.55 -14.50 0.63
C TYR A 104 10.46 -14.40 1.70
N GLY A 105 9.48 -13.51 1.58
CA GLY A 105 8.34 -13.45 2.50
C GLY A 105 7.43 -14.68 2.41
N PHE A 106 7.27 -15.24 1.21
CA PHE A 106 6.54 -16.47 0.99
C PHE A 106 7.38 -17.69 1.38
N GLU A 107 8.67 -17.68 1.05
CA GLU A 107 9.61 -18.76 1.38
C GLU A 107 9.83 -18.88 2.89
N ALA A 108 9.95 -17.77 3.61
CA ALA A 108 10.02 -17.75 5.07
C ALA A 108 8.73 -18.32 5.70
N LEU A 109 7.58 -18.05 5.11
CA LEU A 109 6.32 -18.65 5.56
C LEU A 109 6.30 -20.16 5.26
N ASP A 110 6.71 -20.58 4.07
CA ASP A 110 6.80 -21.99 3.69
C ASP A 110 7.68 -22.79 4.66
N LYS A 111 8.91 -22.33 4.90
CA LYS A 111 9.84 -22.95 5.86
C LYS A 111 9.24 -23.07 7.25
N THR A 112 8.64 -22.00 7.76
CA THR A 112 8.00 -22.02 9.09
C THR A 112 6.77 -22.94 9.15
N LEU A 113 5.95 -22.99 8.10
CA LEU A 113 4.78 -23.85 8.09
C LEU A 113 5.14 -25.33 7.96
N ARG A 114 6.17 -25.66 7.18
CA ARG A 114 6.73 -27.02 7.13
C ARG A 114 7.18 -27.46 8.51
N ASP A 115 7.96 -26.65 9.23
CA ASP A 115 8.42 -26.94 10.60
C ASP A 115 7.26 -27.12 11.60
N ILE A 116 6.31 -26.18 11.63
CA ILE A 116 5.18 -26.22 12.57
C ILE A 116 4.28 -27.44 12.34
N ILE A 117 4.08 -27.82 11.07
CA ILE A 117 3.12 -28.88 10.71
C ILE A 117 3.80 -30.25 10.75
N SER A 118 5.05 -30.36 10.33
CA SER A 118 5.82 -31.62 10.37
C SER A 118 5.99 -32.15 11.80
N TYR A 119 6.02 -31.27 12.79
CA TYR A 119 5.99 -31.64 14.21
C TYR A 119 4.80 -32.53 14.58
N LYS A 120 3.65 -32.39 13.89
CA LYS A 120 2.46 -33.22 14.11
C LYS A 120 2.31 -34.35 13.09
N ASP A 121 2.80 -34.14 11.89
CA ASP A 121 2.70 -35.09 10.77
C ASP A 121 3.94 -34.96 9.88
N ALA A 122 4.91 -35.84 10.10
CA ALA A 122 6.19 -35.83 9.39
C ALA A 122 6.04 -35.91 7.86
N SER A 123 4.94 -36.47 7.34
CA SER A 123 4.68 -36.55 5.90
C SER A 123 4.49 -35.18 5.25
N LYS A 124 4.24 -34.13 6.04
CA LYS A 124 4.00 -32.77 5.56
C LYS A 124 5.28 -31.93 5.38
N ALA A 125 6.44 -32.43 5.82
CA ALA A 125 7.70 -31.68 5.82
C ALA A 125 8.10 -31.15 4.43
N GLU A 126 7.83 -31.94 3.38
CA GLU A 126 8.22 -31.61 2.01
C GLU A 126 7.12 -30.91 1.20
N LEU A 127 5.89 -30.85 1.74
CA LEU A 127 4.78 -30.23 1.04
C LEU A 127 4.88 -28.70 1.16
N PRO A 128 4.58 -27.94 0.08
CA PRO A 128 4.48 -26.49 0.16
C PRO A 128 3.57 -26.06 1.31
N PHE A 129 4.06 -25.12 2.10
CA PHE A 129 3.40 -24.56 3.26
C PHE A 129 2.95 -25.62 4.28
N GLY A 130 3.70 -26.72 4.40
CA GLY A 130 3.35 -27.87 5.23
C GLY A 130 2.01 -28.50 4.85
N GLY A 131 1.64 -28.47 3.57
CA GLY A 131 0.38 -29.00 3.06
C GLY A 131 -0.84 -28.09 3.32
N LYS A 132 -0.63 -26.82 3.72
CA LYS A 132 -1.73 -25.85 3.82
C LYS A 132 -2.21 -25.40 2.45
N THR A 133 -3.50 -25.12 2.36
CA THR A 133 -4.06 -24.44 1.19
C THR A 133 -3.79 -22.94 1.28
N LEU A 134 -3.00 -22.43 0.34
CA LEU A 134 -2.67 -21.02 0.20
C LEU A 134 -3.17 -20.50 -1.15
N VAL A 135 -3.91 -19.39 -1.13
CA VAL A 135 -4.29 -18.66 -2.34
C VAL A 135 -3.74 -17.24 -2.29
N LEU A 136 -2.89 -16.92 -3.26
CA LEU A 136 -2.37 -15.59 -3.51
C LEU A 136 -3.29 -14.82 -4.45
N GLY A 137 -3.32 -13.51 -4.29
CA GLY A 137 -4.12 -12.59 -5.07
C GLY A 137 -3.32 -11.39 -5.52
N GLY A 138 -3.49 -10.96 -6.77
CA GLY A 138 -2.89 -9.71 -7.21
C GLY A 138 -2.87 -9.51 -8.72
N ASP A 139 -2.07 -8.53 -9.13
CA ASP A 139 -1.89 -8.11 -10.51
C ASP A 139 -0.43 -7.72 -10.72
N PHE A 140 0.32 -8.50 -11.51
CA PHE A 140 1.74 -8.27 -11.78
C PHE A 140 2.02 -7.02 -12.64
N ARG A 141 0.98 -6.38 -13.20
CA ARG A 141 1.12 -5.06 -13.82
C ARG A 141 1.31 -3.95 -12.79
N GLN A 142 0.98 -4.20 -11.53
CA GLN A 142 1.16 -3.22 -10.46
C GLN A 142 2.62 -3.15 -10.01
N ILE A 143 2.89 -2.31 -9.01
CA ILE A 143 4.23 -2.13 -8.47
C ILE A 143 4.65 -3.42 -7.76
N LEU A 144 5.84 -3.88 -8.13
CA LEU A 144 6.54 -5.05 -7.59
C LEU A 144 7.31 -4.71 -6.30
N PRO A 145 8.00 -5.66 -5.63
CA PRO A 145 8.73 -5.37 -4.41
C PRO A 145 9.79 -4.29 -4.64
N VAL A 146 9.92 -3.34 -3.72
CA VAL A 146 10.90 -2.26 -3.87
C VAL A 146 12.29 -2.79 -3.53
N ILE A 147 13.18 -2.83 -4.52
CA ILE A 147 14.60 -3.19 -4.35
C ILE A 147 15.45 -1.93 -4.43
N PRO A 148 15.98 -1.42 -3.30
CA PRO A 148 16.80 -0.21 -3.28
C PRO A 148 18.05 -0.39 -4.14
N LYS A 149 18.26 0.52 -5.10
CA LYS A 149 19.37 0.48 -6.08
C LYS A 149 19.40 -0.81 -6.93
N GLY A 150 18.30 -1.57 -6.97
CA GLY A 150 18.20 -2.79 -7.75
C GLY A 150 18.04 -2.53 -9.24
N THR A 151 18.58 -3.45 -10.04
CA THR A 151 18.36 -3.54 -11.48
C THR A 151 16.98 -4.12 -11.79
N ARG A 152 16.61 -4.15 -13.09
CA ARG A 152 15.39 -4.85 -13.53
C ARG A 152 15.45 -6.34 -13.22
N GLN A 153 16.64 -6.96 -13.33
CA GLN A 153 16.87 -8.36 -13.01
C GLN A 153 16.65 -8.61 -11.52
N ASP A 154 17.16 -7.75 -10.65
CA ASP A 154 16.95 -7.85 -9.20
C ASP A 154 15.46 -7.75 -8.85
N LEU A 155 14.74 -6.84 -9.51
CA LEU A 155 13.30 -6.68 -9.34
C LEU A 155 12.54 -7.96 -9.71
N VAL A 156 12.84 -8.54 -10.87
CA VAL A 156 12.22 -9.79 -11.33
C VAL A 156 12.56 -10.94 -10.36
N ASN A 157 13.83 -11.08 -9.99
CA ASN A 157 14.30 -12.12 -9.06
C ASN A 157 13.65 -12.01 -7.67
N ALA A 158 13.27 -10.81 -7.25
CA ALA A 158 12.56 -10.58 -6.00
C ALA A 158 11.07 -10.96 -6.05
N THR A 159 10.48 -11.19 -7.23
CA THR A 159 9.06 -11.55 -7.35
C THR A 159 8.80 -13.01 -6.98
N VAL A 160 7.57 -13.29 -6.55
CA VAL A 160 7.13 -14.66 -6.21
C VAL A 160 7.30 -15.65 -7.37
N ASN A 161 7.28 -15.17 -8.62
CA ASN A 161 7.46 -16.01 -9.81
C ASN A 161 8.87 -16.60 -9.92
N SER A 162 9.84 -15.98 -9.25
CA SER A 162 11.23 -16.45 -9.16
C SER A 162 11.51 -17.25 -7.89
N SER A 163 10.47 -17.67 -7.16
CA SER A 163 10.58 -18.55 -6.00
C SER A 163 10.57 -20.02 -6.41
N TYR A 164 11.24 -20.87 -5.61
CA TYR A 164 11.13 -22.33 -5.74
C TYR A 164 9.70 -22.86 -5.56
N LEU A 165 8.81 -22.05 -4.97
CA LEU A 165 7.40 -22.36 -4.78
C LEU A 165 6.58 -22.23 -6.06
N TRP A 166 7.00 -21.37 -6.99
CA TRP A 166 6.20 -21.00 -8.15
C TRP A 166 5.87 -22.16 -9.11
N PRO A 167 6.77 -23.13 -9.38
CA PRO A 167 6.45 -24.30 -10.22
C PRO A 167 5.27 -25.13 -9.71
N GLN A 168 4.96 -25.07 -8.40
CA GLN A 168 3.85 -25.78 -7.78
C GLN A 168 2.57 -24.94 -7.70
N CYS A 169 2.61 -23.71 -8.22
CA CYS A 169 1.51 -22.75 -8.16
C CYS A 169 0.53 -22.94 -9.32
N GLN A 170 -0.74 -23.21 -9.01
CA GLN A 170 -1.79 -23.23 -10.02
C GLN A 170 -2.38 -21.83 -10.24
N LEU A 171 -2.35 -21.35 -11.48
CA LEU A 171 -2.88 -20.05 -11.86
C LEU A 171 -4.38 -20.09 -12.21
N PHE A 172 -5.10 -19.09 -11.73
CA PHE A 172 -6.45 -18.74 -12.15
C PHE A 172 -6.49 -17.28 -12.57
N THR A 173 -7.22 -16.96 -13.64
CA THR A 173 -7.27 -15.61 -14.21
C THR A 173 -8.70 -15.10 -14.26
N LEU A 174 -8.97 -13.95 -13.64
CA LEU A 174 -10.20 -13.20 -13.80
C LEU A 174 -10.04 -12.21 -14.96
N THR A 175 -10.85 -12.38 -16.00
CA THR A 175 -10.79 -11.58 -17.23
C THR A 175 -11.92 -10.57 -17.35
N LYS A 176 -13.06 -10.79 -16.68
CA LYS A 176 -14.25 -9.93 -16.78
C LYS A 176 -14.16 -8.76 -15.79
N ASN A 177 -14.25 -7.53 -16.30
CA ASN A 177 -14.36 -6.33 -15.45
C ASN A 177 -15.81 -6.17 -14.97
N MET A 178 -16.04 -6.41 -13.69
CA MET A 178 -17.38 -6.35 -13.10
C MET A 178 -17.92 -4.93 -12.97
N ARG A 179 -17.04 -3.90 -13.05
CA ARG A 179 -17.47 -2.49 -13.03
C ARG A 179 -18.19 -2.06 -14.31
N LEU A 180 -18.08 -2.84 -15.38
CA LEU A 180 -18.65 -2.54 -16.70
C LEU A 180 -19.97 -3.31 -16.96
N GLN A 181 -20.58 -3.90 -15.92
CA GLN A 181 -21.76 -4.78 -16.06
C GLN A 181 -23.11 -4.11 -15.73
N SER A 182 -23.19 -2.79 -15.58
CA SER A 182 -24.48 -2.07 -15.48
C SER A 182 -25.14 -1.90 -16.87
N ASN A 183 -26.48 -1.90 -16.91
CA ASN A 183 -27.37 -2.04 -18.08
C ASN A 183 -26.91 -1.40 -19.41
N ALA A 184 -26.99 -2.18 -20.47
CA ALA A 184 -26.22 -2.11 -21.71
C ALA A 184 -26.61 -1.06 -22.78
N ASN A 185 -27.23 0.08 -22.44
CA ASN A 185 -27.67 1.08 -23.45
C ASN A 185 -27.17 2.51 -23.19
N ASP A 186 -25.97 2.68 -22.65
CA ASP A 186 -25.45 4.00 -22.27
C ASP A 186 -24.09 4.27 -22.93
N THR A 187 -23.97 5.37 -23.68
CA THR A 187 -22.70 5.83 -24.29
C THR A 187 -21.58 5.97 -23.25
N HIS A 188 -21.95 6.25 -22.01
CA HIS A 188 -21.06 6.28 -20.85
C HIS A 188 -20.37 4.92 -20.58
N LEU A 189 -20.99 3.78 -20.88
CA LEU A 189 -20.39 2.46 -20.69
C LEU A 189 -19.30 2.16 -21.72
N GLU A 190 -19.46 2.62 -22.96
CA GLU A 190 -18.44 2.49 -24.00
C GLU A 190 -17.20 3.30 -23.63
N GLU A 191 -17.37 4.56 -23.20
CA GLU A 191 -16.27 5.40 -22.71
C GLU A 191 -15.51 4.75 -21.54
N LEU A 192 -16.23 4.18 -20.58
CA LEU A 192 -15.63 3.47 -19.45
C LEU A 192 -14.88 2.21 -19.89
N ARG A 193 -15.42 1.46 -20.85
CA ARG A 193 -14.78 0.26 -21.40
C ARG A 193 -13.49 0.61 -22.13
N ASP A 194 -13.52 1.63 -22.97
CA ASP A 194 -12.34 2.10 -23.71
C ASP A 194 -11.27 2.64 -22.78
N PHE A 195 -11.67 3.41 -21.76
CA PHE A 195 -10.77 3.88 -20.73
C PHE A 195 -10.13 2.72 -19.95
N SER A 196 -10.93 1.74 -19.52
CA SER A 196 -10.43 0.53 -18.84
C SER A 196 -9.45 -0.26 -19.73
N ASN A 197 -9.78 -0.45 -21.00
CA ASN A 197 -8.92 -1.14 -21.97
C ASN A 197 -7.61 -0.40 -22.20
N ARG A 198 -7.64 0.94 -22.29
CA ARG A 198 -6.43 1.75 -22.42
C ARG A 198 -5.52 1.60 -21.21
N ILE A 199 -6.07 1.62 -19.99
CA ILE A 199 -5.29 1.40 -18.76
C ILE A 199 -4.63 0.02 -18.77
N LEU A 200 -5.36 -1.03 -19.16
CA LEU A 200 -4.80 -2.37 -19.26
C LEU A 200 -3.65 -2.43 -20.26
N LYS A 201 -3.83 -1.85 -21.45
CA LYS A 201 -2.77 -1.78 -22.46
C LYS A 201 -1.51 -1.04 -21.97
N VAL A 202 -1.66 0.00 -21.14
CA VAL A 202 -0.52 0.65 -20.45
C VAL A 202 0.16 -0.33 -19.49
N GLY A 203 -0.60 -1.10 -18.72
CA GLY A 203 -0.04 -2.09 -17.79
C GLY A 203 0.61 -3.30 -18.49
N ASP A 204 0.10 -3.68 -19.67
CA ASP A 204 0.66 -4.75 -20.51
C ASP A 204 1.88 -4.28 -21.33
N GLY A 205 2.20 -2.98 -21.32
CA GLY A 205 3.28 -2.42 -22.14
C GLY A 205 2.99 -2.43 -23.64
N SER A 206 1.73 -2.55 -24.03
CA SER A 206 1.30 -2.62 -25.44
C SER A 206 0.94 -1.26 -26.05
N ILE A 207 0.89 -0.20 -25.23
CA ILE A 207 0.77 1.19 -25.69
C ILE A 207 2.05 1.94 -25.33
N GLY A 208 2.56 2.64 -26.34
CA GLY A 208 3.70 3.54 -26.20
C GLY A 208 4.72 3.33 -27.30
N SER A 209 5.80 4.10 -27.23
CA SER A 209 6.99 3.90 -28.04
C SER A 209 8.18 3.75 -27.09
N SER A 210 9.03 2.77 -27.34
CA SER A 210 10.32 2.68 -26.64
C SER A 210 11.36 3.46 -27.45
N ILE A 211 11.94 4.48 -26.82
CA ILE A 211 13.06 5.24 -27.40
C ILE A 211 14.19 5.15 -26.39
N ASP A 212 15.33 4.58 -26.79
CA ASP A 212 16.51 4.38 -25.94
C ASP A 212 16.23 3.56 -24.65
N GLY A 213 15.33 2.59 -24.73
CA GLY A 213 14.92 1.77 -23.58
C GLY A 213 14.03 2.49 -22.57
N ILE A 214 13.55 3.70 -22.91
CA ILE A 214 12.57 4.45 -22.13
C ILE A 214 11.21 4.35 -22.83
N ASP A 215 10.28 3.67 -22.18
CA ASP A 215 8.91 3.55 -22.66
C ASP A 215 8.15 4.86 -22.44
N LYS A 216 7.62 5.42 -23.53
CA LYS A 216 6.83 6.66 -23.51
C LYS A 216 5.37 6.35 -23.82
N VAL A 217 4.47 6.86 -22.99
CA VAL A 217 3.02 6.74 -23.18
C VAL A 217 2.43 8.10 -23.49
N LEU A 218 1.73 8.23 -24.62
CA LEU A 218 1.02 9.46 -24.96
C LEU A 218 -0.18 9.65 -24.02
N ILE A 219 -0.27 10.82 -23.39
CA ILE A 219 -1.40 11.18 -22.53
C ILE A 219 -2.45 11.92 -23.38
N PRO A 220 -3.72 11.49 -23.37
CA PRO A 220 -4.81 12.20 -24.04
C PRO A 220 -4.96 13.65 -23.55
N ASN A 221 -5.20 14.57 -24.48
CA ASN A 221 -5.31 16.01 -24.20
C ASN A 221 -6.40 16.36 -23.19
N ASP A 222 -7.52 15.62 -23.16
CA ASP A 222 -8.62 15.83 -22.22
C ASP A 222 -8.25 15.51 -20.76
N LEU A 223 -7.24 14.66 -20.56
CA LEU A 223 -6.71 14.32 -19.24
C LEU A 223 -5.59 15.26 -18.80
N LEU A 224 -5.01 16.04 -19.72
CA LEU A 224 -3.89 16.93 -19.44
C LEU A 224 -4.35 18.29 -18.92
N ILE A 225 -3.61 18.81 -17.94
CA ILE A 225 -3.65 20.22 -17.54
C ILE A 225 -2.52 20.95 -18.30
N ASN A 226 -2.87 21.53 -19.44
CA ASN A 226 -1.90 22.11 -20.39
C ASN A 226 -1.54 23.58 -20.11
N GLU A 227 -2.44 24.30 -19.46
CA GLU A 227 -2.32 25.73 -19.19
C GLU A 227 -2.28 25.94 -17.68
N TYR A 228 -1.14 26.44 -17.20
CA TYR A 228 -0.93 26.73 -15.78
C TYR A 228 0.14 27.82 -15.63
N THR A 229 -0.03 28.69 -14.62
CA THR A 229 1.02 29.62 -14.17
C THR A 229 1.84 28.97 -13.06
N ASP A 230 1.16 28.47 -12.01
CA ASP A 230 1.75 27.63 -10.98
C ASP A 230 1.24 26.18 -11.12
N PRO A 231 2.14 25.21 -11.40
CA PRO A 231 1.80 23.79 -11.48
C PRO A 231 1.09 23.24 -10.24
N ILE A 232 1.50 23.64 -9.03
CA ILE A 232 0.91 23.09 -7.79
C ILE A 232 -0.49 23.66 -7.59
N ALA A 233 -0.65 24.98 -7.70
CA ALA A 233 -1.97 25.61 -7.63
C ALA A 233 -2.95 25.01 -8.66
N SER A 234 -2.49 24.75 -9.88
CA SER A 234 -3.34 24.27 -10.97
C SER A 234 -3.82 22.83 -10.77
N ILE A 235 -2.94 21.91 -10.35
CA ILE A 235 -3.38 20.53 -10.02
C ILE A 235 -4.28 20.52 -8.79
N VAL A 236 -4.04 21.40 -7.82
CA VAL A 236 -4.88 21.55 -6.63
C VAL A 236 -6.26 22.06 -7.00
N GLN A 237 -6.37 23.13 -7.79
CA GLN A 237 -7.65 23.66 -8.24
C GLN A 237 -8.45 22.63 -9.04
N SER A 238 -7.77 21.84 -9.87
CA SER A 238 -8.41 20.81 -10.68
C SER A 238 -8.97 19.64 -9.86
N ILE A 239 -8.33 19.26 -8.74
CA ILE A 239 -8.71 18.09 -7.94
C ILE A 239 -9.52 18.47 -6.71
N TYR A 240 -9.23 19.63 -6.13
CA TYR A 240 -9.89 20.21 -4.98
C TYR A 240 -10.53 21.56 -5.34
N PRO A 241 -11.54 21.59 -6.24
CA PRO A 241 -12.26 22.82 -6.57
C PRO A 241 -13.01 23.37 -5.35
N ASP A 242 -13.01 24.69 -5.20
CA ASP A 242 -13.65 25.39 -4.07
C ASP A 242 -13.22 24.86 -2.71
N PHE A 243 -11.92 24.55 -2.57
CA PHE A 243 -11.36 23.92 -1.37
C PHE A 243 -11.74 24.66 -0.08
N ILE A 244 -11.73 25.99 -0.07
CA ILE A 244 -12.05 26.78 1.13
C ILE A 244 -13.47 26.48 1.62
N THR A 245 -14.43 26.41 0.71
CA THR A 245 -15.84 26.10 1.01
C THR A 245 -16.02 24.65 1.46
N ASN A 246 -15.29 23.73 0.83
CA ASN A 246 -15.47 22.28 1.01
C ASN A 246 -14.48 21.63 2.01
N CYS A 247 -13.56 22.40 2.60
CA CYS A 247 -12.46 21.85 3.43
C CYS A 247 -12.94 21.11 4.68
N ASN A 248 -14.17 21.35 5.12
CA ASN A 248 -14.79 20.68 6.27
C ASN A 248 -15.69 19.51 5.88
N ASP A 249 -15.94 19.27 4.59
CA ASP A 249 -16.76 18.17 4.11
C ASP A 249 -15.91 16.86 4.04
N PRO A 250 -16.23 15.86 4.89
CA PRO A 250 -15.52 14.58 4.88
C PRO A 250 -15.67 13.80 3.56
N GLU A 251 -16.84 13.86 2.92
CA GLU A 251 -17.11 13.12 1.68
C GLU A 251 -16.31 13.71 0.52
N TYR A 252 -16.28 15.03 0.44
CA TYR A 252 -15.43 15.77 -0.49
C TYR A 252 -13.97 15.34 -0.38
N LEU A 253 -13.39 15.36 0.83
CA LEU A 253 -11.99 15.00 1.07
C LEU A 253 -11.69 13.50 0.86
N GLN A 254 -12.65 12.63 1.19
CA GLN A 254 -12.50 11.18 1.10
C GLN A 254 -12.26 10.72 -0.35
N GLN A 255 -12.97 11.32 -1.30
CA GLN A 255 -13.02 10.87 -2.69
C GLN A 255 -11.86 11.39 -3.56
N ARG A 256 -11.01 12.27 -3.02
CA ARG A 256 -9.95 13.00 -3.73
C ARG A 256 -8.56 12.66 -3.20
N ALA A 257 -7.59 12.59 -4.11
CA ALA A 257 -6.17 12.64 -3.79
C ALA A 257 -5.34 13.11 -4.99
N ILE A 258 -4.20 13.74 -4.71
CA ILE A 258 -3.14 13.96 -5.70
C ILE A 258 -2.06 12.90 -5.51
N LEU A 259 -1.62 12.29 -6.60
CA LEU A 259 -0.61 11.25 -6.63
C LEU A 259 0.65 11.81 -7.27
N ALA A 260 1.79 11.53 -6.65
CA ALA A 260 3.09 11.88 -7.21
C ALA A 260 4.11 10.72 -7.07
N PRO A 261 5.16 10.67 -7.92
CA PRO A 261 6.15 9.59 -7.86
C PRO A 261 7.02 9.62 -6.59
N THR A 262 7.41 10.82 -6.12
CA THR A 262 8.37 10.97 -5.01
C THR A 262 7.77 11.66 -3.79
N LEU A 263 8.37 11.41 -2.61
CA LEU A 263 7.94 12.02 -1.36
C LEU A 263 8.09 13.55 -1.37
N ASP A 264 9.15 14.09 -1.95
CA ASP A 264 9.37 15.55 -2.00
C ASP A 264 8.23 16.28 -2.72
N MET A 265 7.74 15.73 -3.83
CA MET A 265 6.60 16.30 -4.56
C MET A 265 5.32 16.25 -3.72
N VAL A 266 5.09 15.13 -3.04
CA VAL A 266 3.96 14.96 -2.12
C VAL A 266 4.03 15.99 -0.99
N GLU A 267 5.21 16.21 -0.42
CA GLU A 267 5.43 17.21 0.62
C GLU A 267 5.13 18.62 0.12
N SER A 268 5.63 19.02 -1.06
CA SER A 268 5.36 20.34 -1.63
C SER A 268 3.87 20.61 -1.85
N ILE A 269 3.14 19.63 -2.39
CA ILE A 269 1.69 19.75 -2.59
C ILE A 269 0.95 19.82 -1.24
N ASN A 270 1.31 18.95 -0.29
CA ASN A 270 0.67 18.94 1.02
C ASN A 270 0.95 20.23 1.81
N GLN A 271 2.16 20.80 1.71
CA GLN A 271 2.49 22.09 2.32
C GLN A 271 1.63 23.20 1.72
N TYR A 272 1.51 23.26 0.40
CA TYR A 272 0.60 24.22 -0.26
C TYR A 272 -0.86 24.04 0.20
N MET A 273 -1.36 22.82 0.34
CA MET A 273 -2.72 22.59 0.85
C MET A 273 -2.90 23.03 2.31
N ILE A 274 -1.85 22.98 3.14
CA ILE A 274 -1.90 23.50 4.52
C ILE A 274 -1.98 25.04 4.52
N THR A 275 -1.30 25.72 3.59
CA THR A 275 -1.36 27.19 3.52
C THR A 275 -2.75 27.70 3.13
N LEU A 276 -3.49 26.93 2.32
CA LEU A 276 -4.88 27.25 1.94
C LEU A 276 -5.90 27.10 3.09
N ASN A 277 -5.58 26.34 4.14
CA ASN A 277 -6.48 26.16 5.27
C ASN A 277 -6.30 27.32 6.28
N HIS A 278 -7.35 28.09 6.57
CA HIS A 278 -7.27 29.26 7.45
C HIS A 278 -7.36 28.93 8.95
N ASN A 279 -7.55 27.67 9.34
CA ASN A 279 -7.57 27.29 10.75
C ASN A 279 -6.19 27.51 11.41
N PRO A 280 -6.15 27.73 12.74
CA PRO A 280 -4.91 27.87 13.48
C PRO A 280 -3.99 26.65 13.29
N GLU A 281 -2.72 26.91 13.02
CA GLU A 281 -1.70 25.87 12.92
C GLU A 281 -1.12 25.47 14.26
N LYS A 282 -0.70 24.21 14.35
CA LYS A 282 0.10 23.70 15.45
C LYS A 282 1.21 22.83 14.92
N SER A 283 2.42 23.15 15.36
CA SER A 283 3.63 22.43 15.00
C SER A 283 4.05 21.48 16.12
N TYR A 284 4.45 20.26 15.74
CA TYR A 284 4.93 19.25 16.66
C TYR A 284 6.34 18.82 16.27
N LEU A 285 7.30 19.01 17.17
CA LEU A 285 8.67 18.53 17.01
C LEU A 285 8.80 17.09 17.50
N SER A 286 9.66 16.30 16.85
CA SER A 286 9.99 14.94 17.28
C SER A 286 11.05 14.93 18.36
N SER A 287 11.23 13.77 19.00
CA SER A 287 12.38 13.48 19.85
C SER A 287 13.13 12.29 19.25
N ASP A 288 14.38 12.51 18.86
CA ASP A 288 15.16 11.56 18.08
C ASP A 288 16.33 10.99 18.92
N LYS A 289 16.60 9.70 18.78
CA LYS A 289 17.65 8.98 19.53
C LYS A 289 18.31 7.91 18.65
N ILE A 290 19.60 7.67 18.82
CA ILE A 290 20.32 6.58 18.14
C ILE A 290 20.03 5.24 18.84
N CYS A 291 19.92 4.15 18.07
CA CYS A 291 19.88 2.80 18.62
C CYS A 291 21.32 2.31 18.89
N ARG A 292 21.67 2.05 20.15
CA ARG A 292 23.01 1.58 20.56
C ARG A 292 23.26 0.07 20.35
N SER A 293 22.47 -0.61 19.51
CA SER A 293 22.46 -2.08 19.45
C SER A 293 23.50 -2.72 18.54
N ASP A 294 24.15 -1.94 17.67
CA ASP A 294 25.12 -2.49 16.71
C ASP A 294 26.52 -2.03 17.19
N HIS A 295 27.23 -2.91 17.92
CA HIS A 295 28.53 -2.68 18.57
C HIS A 295 29.71 -2.32 17.63
N THR A 296 29.43 -2.02 16.36
CA THR A 296 30.42 -1.80 15.30
C THR A 296 30.74 -0.32 15.02
N TYR A 297 30.05 0.65 15.63
CA TYR A 297 30.24 2.07 15.32
C TYR A 297 30.52 2.95 16.55
N SER A 298 31.52 2.62 17.35
CA SER A 298 31.99 3.52 18.43
C SER A 298 32.67 4.79 17.91
N ALA A 299 33.18 4.80 16.67
CA ALA A 299 33.90 5.94 16.10
C ALA A 299 33.01 7.06 15.52
N LEU A 300 31.70 6.83 15.31
CA LEU A 300 30.78 7.80 14.69
C LEU A 300 29.74 8.39 15.67
N GLU A 301 29.77 8.03 16.95
CA GLU A 301 28.82 8.54 17.95
C GLU A 301 28.84 10.07 18.08
N HIS A 302 29.98 10.72 17.80
CA HIS A 302 30.12 12.18 17.84
C HIS A 302 29.56 12.89 16.59
N VAL A 303 29.29 12.19 15.49
CA VAL A 303 28.83 12.78 14.22
C VAL A 303 27.29 12.83 14.13
N HIS A 304 26.61 11.94 14.86
CA HIS A 304 25.17 11.80 14.80
C HIS A 304 24.47 12.64 15.88
N THR A 305 24.56 13.97 15.75
CA THR A 305 23.88 14.89 16.68
C THR A 305 22.35 14.84 16.50
N PRO A 306 21.56 15.24 17.52
CA PRO A 306 20.11 15.38 17.38
C PRO A 306 19.70 16.26 16.19
N GLU A 307 20.45 17.32 15.91
CA GLU A 307 20.21 18.24 14.78
C GLU A 307 20.39 17.53 13.43
N PHE A 308 21.41 16.68 13.31
CA PHE A 308 21.59 15.83 12.14
C PHE A 308 20.41 14.87 11.96
N LEU A 309 19.98 14.19 13.04
CA LEU A 309 18.84 13.28 13.00
C LEU A 309 17.54 14.01 12.58
N ASN A 310 17.31 15.21 13.10
CA ASN A 310 16.13 16.02 12.81
C ASN A 310 16.00 16.35 11.31
N ASN A 311 17.12 16.45 10.59
CA ASN A 311 17.15 16.72 9.16
C ASN A 311 16.90 15.48 8.28
N ILE A 312 16.90 14.28 8.86
CA ILE A 312 16.68 13.04 8.11
C ILE A 312 15.20 12.92 7.73
N LYS A 313 14.95 12.94 6.42
CA LYS A 313 13.69 12.58 5.78
C LYS A 313 13.81 11.19 5.18
N CYS A 314 12.95 10.26 5.61
CA CYS A 314 13.00 8.88 5.12
C CYS A 314 11.64 8.19 5.21
N SER A 315 11.50 7.09 4.47
CA SER A 315 10.25 6.34 4.44
C SER A 315 9.98 5.61 5.76
N GLY A 316 8.70 5.58 6.15
CA GLY A 316 8.24 4.84 7.33
C GLY A 316 8.28 5.60 8.65
N VAL A 317 8.82 6.83 8.68
CA VAL A 317 8.76 7.75 9.81
C VAL A 317 8.27 9.13 9.35
N PRO A 318 7.52 9.87 10.19
CA PRO A 318 7.22 11.28 9.94
C PRO A 318 8.49 12.15 9.97
N ASN A 319 8.37 13.35 9.41
CA ASN A 319 9.39 14.39 9.53
C ASN A 319 9.53 14.85 10.98
N HIS A 320 10.69 15.44 11.30
CA HIS A 320 10.96 15.98 12.64
C HIS A 320 9.89 16.99 13.05
N SER A 321 9.69 18.01 12.22
CA SER A 321 8.60 18.98 12.39
C SER A 321 7.41 18.59 11.53
N ILE A 322 6.24 18.46 12.15
CA ILE A 322 4.95 18.33 11.46
C ILE A 322 4.06 19.50 11.86
N THR A 323 3.56 20.23 10.87
CA THR A 323 2.59 21.32 11.05
C THR A 323 1.21 20.83 10.63
N LEU A 324 0.22 20.99 11.50
CA LEU A 324 -1.15 20.51 11.27
C LEU A 324 -2.16 21.61 11.60
N LYS A 325 -3.31 21.52 10.95
CA LYS A 325 -4.50 22.36 11.19
C LYS A 325 -5.71 21.46 11.37
N VAL A 326 -6.72 21.93 12.10
CA VAL A 326 -8.03 21.24 12.17
C VAL A 326 -8.65 21.20 10.76
N GLY A 327 -9.31 20.10 10.42
CA GLY A 327 -9.89 19.85 9.10
C GLY A 327 -8.90 19.25 8.09
N VAL A 328 -7.61 19.14 8.41
CA VAL A 328 -6.63 18.54 7.48
C VAL A 328 -6.76 17.01 7.46
N PRO A 329 -6.86 16.39 6.27
CA PRO A 329 -6.76 14.95 6.12
C PRO A 329 -5.31 14.50 6.37
N VAL A 330 -5.16 13.49 7.22
CA VAL A 330 -3.89 12.83 7.55
C VAL A 330 -3.98 11.33 7.26
N MET A 331 -2.84 10.68 7.14
CA MET A 331 -2.71 9.24 6.92
C MET A 331 -1.81 8.63 7.99
N LEU A 332 -2.24 7.50 8.58
CA LEU A 332 -1.43 6.72 9.50
C LEU A 332 -0.23 6.07 8.79
N LEU A 333 0.95 6.13 9.40
CA LEU A 333 2.19 5.50 8.92
C LEU A 333 2.49 4.14 9.58
N ARG A 334 1.80 3.84 10.68
CA ARG A 334 1.91 2.57 11.43
C ARG A 334 0.53 2.03 11.79
N ASN A 335 0.50 0.74 12.11
CA ASN A 335 -0.65 0.12 12.73
C ASN A 335 -0.69 0.57 14.20
N ILE A 336 -1.81 1.14 14.62
CA ILE A 336 -2.08 1.53 16.01
C ILE A 336 -2.94 0.46 16.67
N ASP A 337 -4.11 0.20 16.07
CA ASP A 337 -5.07 -0.77 16.57
C ASP A 337 -5.76 -1.43 15.37
N GLN A 338 -5.41 -2.68 15.11
CA GLN A 338 -5.99 -3.43 13.98
C GLN A 338 -7.46 -3.80 14.24
N SER A 339 -7.87 -3.96 15.50
CA SER A 339 -9.25 -4.29 15.84
C SER A 339 -10.18 -3.11 15.54
N ALA A 340 -9.71 -1.89 15.84
CA ALA A 340 -10.34 -0.63 15.44
C ALA A 340 -10.01 -0.21 13.99
N ARG A 341 -9.30 -1.05 13.22
CA ARG A 341 -8.93 -0.80 11.82
C ARG A 341 -8.05 0.43 11.58
N LEU A 342 -7.32 0.86 12.60
CA LEU A 342 -6.31 1.91 12.53
C LEU A 342 -4.96 1.34 12.07
N CYS A 343 -4.89 1.06 10.77
CA CYS A 343 -3.72 0.49 10.11
C CYS A 343 -2.93 1.53 9.31
N ASN A 344 -1.69 1.20 8.94
CA ASN A 344 -0.88 1.98 8.00
C ASN A 344 -1.66 2.24 6.69
N GLY A 345 -1.79 3.50 6.32
CA GLY A 345 -2.54 3.97 5.16
C GLY A 345 -3.99 4.41 5.42
N THR A 346 -4.49 4.22 6.64
CA THR A 346 -5.82 4.72 7.04
C THR A 346 -5.83 6.24 6.97
N ARG A 347 -6.79 6.81 6.24
CA ARG A 347 -6.99 8.27 6.17
C ARG A 347 -7.93 8.72 7.28
N LEU A 348 -7.58 9.81 7.93
CA LEU A 348 -8.31 10.42 9.03
C LEU A 348 -8.42 11.93 8.77
N ILE A 349 -9.40 12.60 9.37
CA ILE A 349 -9.50 14.06 9.38
C ILE A 349 -9.27 14.56 10.79
N VAL A 350 -8.36 15.53 10.96
CA VAL A 350 -8.05 16.10 12.27
C VAL A 350 -9.24 16.90 12.78
N THR A 351 -9.72 16.59 13.98
CA THR A 351 -10.80 17.33 14.66
C THR A 351 -10.32 18.15 15.84
N LYS A 352 -9.23 17.73 16.51
CA LYS A 352 -8.64 18.50 17.62
C LYS A 352 -7.14 18.24 17.74
N LEU A 353 -6.40 19.30 18.05
CA LEU A 353 -4.93 19.29 18.15
C LEU A 353 -4.47 19.45 19.61
N GLY A 354 -4.44 18.35 20.37
CA GLY A 354 -3.93 18.33 21.75
C GLY A 354 -2.39 18.31 21.83
N ASN A 355 -1.82 18.48 23.03
CA ASN A 355 -0.36 18.49 23.20
C ASN A 355 0.26 17.09 23.10
N GLN A 356 -0.42 16.08 23.66
CA GLN A 356 0.06 14.70 23.74
C GLN A 356 -0.69 13.74 22.81
N VAL A 357 -1.90 14.11 22.41
CA VAL A 357 -2.84 13.29 21.63
C VAL A 357 -3.51 14.17 20.59
N ILE A 358 -3.65 13.65 19.37
CA ILE A 358 -4.44 14.25 18.30
C ILE A 358 -5.77 13.52 18.21
N GLU A 359 -6.87 14.25 18.18
CA GLU A 359 -8.20 13.70 17.89
C GLU A 359 -8.44 13.77 16.38
N ALA A 360 -8.93 12.67 15.82
CA ALA A 360 -9.30 12.60 14.41
C ALA A 360 -10.54 11.74 14.21
N LYS A 361 -11.19 11.87 13.05
CA LYS A 361 -12.24 10.96 12.59
C LYS A 361 -11.78 10.15 11.40
N VAL A 362 -12.20 8.89 11.30
CA VAL A 362 -11.87 8.04 10.14
C VAL A 362 -12.57 8.56 8.88
N LEU A 363 -11.79 8.79 7.81
CA LEU A 363 -12.27 9.33 6.53
C LEU A 363 -12.69 8.25 5.53
N SER A 364 -12.36 6.97 5.73
CA SER A 364 -12.66 5.95 4.73
C SER A 364 -12.74 4.55 5.34
N GLY A 365 -13.55 3.68 4.74
CA GLY A 365 -13.70 2.28 5.14
C GLY A 365 -14.99 2.03 5.92
N GLN A 366 -15.05 0.93 6.68
CA GLN A 366 -16.26 0.57 7.43
C GLN A 366 -16.46 1.38 8.72
N MET A 367 -15.42 2.07 9.20
CA MET A 367 -15.46 2.86 10.43
C MET A 367 -15.57 4.37 10.16
N VAL A 368 -16.06 4.79 8.99
CA VAL A 368 -16.15 6.22 8.62
C VAL A 368 -16.89 7.01 9.71
N GLY A 369 -16.35 8.18 10.05
CA GLY A 369 -16.89 9.05 11.09
C GLY A 369 -16.50 8.67 12.52
N GLN A 370 -15.97 7.46 12.75
CA GLN A 370 -15.52 7.04 14.09
C GLN A 370 -14.42 7.96 14.60
N LYS A 371 -14.61 8.51 15.80
CA LYS A 371 -13.62 9.31 16.52
C LYS A 371 -12.51 8.41 17.07
N VAL A 372 -11.27 8.83 16.89
CA VAL A 372 -10.07 8.12 17.32
C VAL A 372 -9.03 9.09 17.89
N PHE A 373 -8.16 8.55 18.74
CA PHE A 373 -7.11 9.29 19.41
C PHE A 373 -5.75 8.75 18.98
N ILE A 374 -4.88 9.63 18.49
CA ILE A 374 -3.58 9.28 17.95
C ILE A 374 -2.51 9.75 18.94
N PRO A 375 -1.83 8.84 19.66
CA PRO A 375 -0.70 9.19 20.50
C PRO A 375 0.60 9.28 19.69
N ARG A 376 1.64 9.87 20.30
CA ARG A 376 3.01 9.76 19.79
C ARG A 376 3.53 8.34 19.97
N MET A 377 4.29 7.85 19.00
CA MET A 377 4.97 6.55 19.05
C MET A 377 6.44 6.68 18.69
N THR A 378 7.25 5.75 19.20
CA THR A 378 8.65 5.61 18.79
C THR A 378 8.71 4.79 17.51
N LEU A 379 9.33 5.35 16.47
CA LEU A 379 9.35 4.80 15.14
C LEU A 379 10.79 4.63 14.67
N THR A 380 11.11 3.47 14.13
CA THR A 380 12.39 3.24 13.44
C THR A 380 12.19 3.39 11.94
N PRO A 381 13.07 4.10 11.22
CA PRO A 381 13.09 4.10 9.75
C PRO A 381 13.13 2.69 9.19
N SER A 382 12.45 2.50 8.07
CA SER A 382 12.53 1.26 7.28
C SER A 382 13.43 1.43 6.06
N ASP A 383 14.17 2.53 5.99
CA ASP A 383 14.98 2.91 4.83
C ASP A 383 16.39 2.32 4.95
N SER A 384 16.69 1.31 4.14
CA SER A 384 18.00 0.63 4.14
C SER A 384 19.15 1.51 3.66
N ARG A 385 18.87 2.69 3.11
CA ARG A 385 19.90 3.67 2.73
C ARG A 385 20.52 4.38 3.92
N ILE A 386 19.88 4.31 5.09
CA ILE A 386 20.42 4.89 6.32
C ILE A 386 21.36 3.84 6.94
N PRO A 387 22.67 4.12 7.04
CA PRO A 387 23.66 3.12 7.46
C PRO A 387 23.64 2.84 8.97
N PHE A 388 22.76 3.49 9.72
CA PHE A 388 22.60 3.33 11.15
C PHE A 388 21.10 3.29 11.52
N LYS A 389 20.80 2.74 12.69
CA LYS A 389 19.43 2.72 13.22
C LYS A 389 19.24 3.88 14.19
N PHE A 390 18.18 4.66 13.99
CA PHE A 390 17.72 5.63 14.96
C PHE A 390 16.22 5.49 15.20
N GLN A 391 15.75 6.06 16.29
CA GLN A 391 14.37 6.09 16.71
C GLN A 391 13.88 7.54 16.71
N ARG A 392 12.71 7.76 16.12
CA ARG A 392 11.99 9.05 16.13
C ARG A 392 10.69 8.90 16.89
N ARG A 393 10.53 9.62 18.00
CA ARG A 393 9.27 9.71 18.74
C ARG A 393 8.43 10.86 18.23
N GLN A 394 7.37 10.53 17.48
CA GLN A 394 6.49 11.51 16.82
C GLN A 394 5.07 10.92 16.65
N PHE A 395 4.08 11.75 16.35
CA PHE A 395 2.79 11.24 15.89
C PHE A 395 2.96 10.47 14.58
N PRO A 396 2.45 9.23 14.47
CA PRO A 396 2.67 8.34 13.32
C PRO A 396 1.79 8.72 12.13
N ILE A 397 1.76 9.99 11.76
CA ILE A 397 0.89 10.55 10.72
C ILE A 397 1.66 11.39 9.73
N THR A 398 1.11 11.51 8.52
CA THR A 398 1.51 12.50 7.52
C THR A 398 0.27 13.15 6.92
N VAL A 399 0.39 14.36 6.38
CA VAL A 399 -0.70 15.03 5.66
C VAL A 399 -1.02 14.25 4.39
N SER A 400 -2.30 14.19 4.04
CA SER A 400 -2.83 13.25 3.05
C SER A 400 -3.82 13.89 2.06
N PHE A 401 -3.50 15.09 1.56
CA PHE A 401 -4.12 15.61 0.32
C PHE A 401 -3.44 15.02 -0.91
N ALA A 402 -2.12 14.88 -0.83
CA ALA A 402 -1.29 14.16 -1.76
C ALA A 402 -0.66 12.92 -1.09
N MET A 403 -0.36 11.90 -1.89
CA MET A 403 0.37 10.70 -1.47
C MET A 403 1.21 10.15 -2.63
N THR A 404 2.16 9.27 -2.33
CA THR A 404 2.93 8.64 -3.40
C THR A 404 2.06 7.64 -4.15
N ILE A 405 2.36 7.43 -5.44
CA ILE A 405 1.67 6.43 -6.26
C ILE A 405 1.72 5.05 -5.58
N ASN A 406 2.87 4.66 -5.01
CA ASN A 406 3.05 3.41 -4.28
C ASN A 406 2.10 3.28 -3.08
N LYS A 407 1.80 4.37 -2.37
CA LYS A 407 0.85 4.37 -1.23
C LYS A 407 -0.61 4.33 -1.66
N SER A 408 -0.91 4.65 -2.92
CA SER A 408 -2.28 4.60 -3.46
C SER A 408 -2.72 3.20 -3.90
N GLN A 409 -1.78 2.27 -4.05
CA GLN A 409 -2.05 0.92 -4.52
C GLN A 409 -3.04 0.18 -3.60
N GLY A 410 -3.98 -0.54 -4.20
CA GLY A 410 -5.08 -1.21 -3.49
C GLY A 410 -6.28 -0.31 -3.16
N ARG A 411 -6.26 0.99 -3.53
CA ARG A 411 -7.37 1.92 -3.29
C ARG A 411 -8.04 2.39 -4.57
N SER A 412 -9.32 2.76 -4.50
CA SER A 412 -10.03 3.47 -5.58
C SER A 412 -10.54 4.81 -5.05
N LEU A 413 -10.49 5.84 -5.91
CA LEU A 413 -10.86 7.22 -5.64
C LEU A 413 -11.73 7.72 -6.80
N SER A 414 -12.63 8.67 -6.52
CA SER A 414 -13.47 9.27 -7.56
C SER A 414 -12.69 10.30 -8.37
N HIS A 415 -11.80 11.04 -7.71
CA HIS A 415 -11.00 12.11 -8.32
C HIS A 415 -9.52 11.93 -7.98
N VAL A 416 -8.68 11.88 -9.00
CA VAL A 416 -7.24 11.63 -8.91
C VAL A 416 -6.50 12.65 -9.75
N GLY A 417 -5.64 13.43 -9.09
CA GLY A 417 -4.61 14.22 -9.77
C GLY A 417 -3.35 13.42 -9.89
N LEU A 418 -2.71 13.40 -11.06
CA LEU A 418 -1.38 12.82 -11.23
C LEU A 418 -0.39 13.95 -11.52
N PHE A 419 0.46 14.27 -10.54
CA PHE A 419 1.45 15.33 -10.64
C PHE A 419 2.82 14.74 -10.99
N LEU A 420 3.25 14.94 -12.24
CA LEU A 420 4.48 14.39 -12.80
C LEU A 420 5.47 15.52 -13.12
N LYS A 421 6.09 16.10 -12.08
CA LYS A 421 7.26 16.98 -12.25
C LYS A 421 8.49 16.21 -12.75
N LYS A 422 8.57 14.92 -12.43
CA LYS A 422 9.53 13.96 -12.99
C LYS A 422 8.75 12.74 -13.51
N PRO A 423 9.31 11.99 -14.48
CA PRO A 423 8.73 10.73 -14.92
C PRO A 423 8.55 9.74 -13.76
N VAL A 424 7.64 8.78 -13.96
CA VAL A 424 7.62 7.56 -13.16
C VAL A 424 8.92 6.80 -13.34
N PHE A 425 9.36 6.06 -12.31
CA PHE A 425 10.71 5.48 -12.27
C PHE A 425 10.73 3.99 -11.93
N THR A 426 9.57 3.35 -11.79
CA THR A 426 9.50 1.93 -11.46
C THR A 426 8.36 1.24 -12.22
N HIS A 427 8.51 -0.09 -12.39
CA HIS A 427 7.54 -0.95 -13.05
C HIS A 427 6.14 -0.77 -12.47
N GLY A 428 5.13 -0.71 -13.35
CA GLY A 428 3.74 -0.64 -12.96
C GLY A 428 3.30 0.66 -12.30
N GLN A 429 4.20 1.63 -12.03
CA GLN A 429 3.85 2.85 -11.31
C GLN A 429 2.81 3.69 -12.07
N LEU A 430 2.99 3.89 -13.38
CA LEU A 430 1.98 4.59 -14.18
C LEU A 430 0.65 3.85 -14.22
N TYR A 431 0.68 2.53 -14.42
CA TYR A 431 -0.53 1.69 -14.39
C TYR A 431 -1.28 1.79 -13.06
N VAL A 432 -0.56 1.75 -11.93
CA VAL A 432 -1.15 1.93 -10.60
C VAL A 432 -1.82 3.28 -10.51
N ALA A 433 -1.14 4.37 -10.88
CA ALA A 433 -1.70 5.72 -10.82
C ALA A 433 -3.00 5.85 -11.64
N LEU A 434 -2.98 5.41 -12.90
CA LEU A 434 -4.14 5.51 -13.80
C LEU A 434 -5.31 4.63 -13.34
N SER A 435 -5.04 3.47 -12.74
CA SER A 435 -6.07 2.53 -12.26
C SER A 435 -6.70 2.90 -10.91
N ARG A 436 -6.27 4.00 -10.27
CA ARG A 436 -6.86 4.45 -9.00
C ARG A 436 -8.20 5.14 -9.17
N VAL A 437 -8.48 5.70 -10.34
CA VAL A 437 -9.75 6.38 -10.62
C VAL A 437 -10.83 5.38 -11.04
N THR A 438 -12.09 5.68 -10.75
CA THR A 438 -13.23 4.84 -11.19
C THR A 438 -13.78 5.20 -12.56
N ASN A 439 -13.57 6.43 -13.01
CA ASN A 439 -14.03 6.92 -14.32
C ASN A 439 -12.99 7.87 -14.94
N ARG A 440 -13.09 8.10 -16.25
CA ARG A 440 -12.14 8.93 -16.99
C ARG A 440 -12.14 10.39 -16.54
N LYS A 441 -13.32 10.97 -16.30
CA LYS A 441 -13.52 12.39 -15.94
C LYS A 441 -12.85 12.77 -14.61
N GLY A 442 -12.75 11.82 -13.69
CA GLY A 442 -12.10 11.98 -12.41
C GLY A 442 -10.58 12.02 -12.46
N LEU A 443 -9.95 11.78 -13.62
CA LEU A 443 -8.49 11.77 -13.75
C LEU A 443 -7.99 13.03 -14.44
N LYS A 444 -7.07 13.74 -13.78
CA LYS A 444 -6.34 14.87 -14.35
C LYS A 444 -4.85 14.70 -14.13
N ILE A 445 -4.06 14.98 -15.16
CA ILE A 445 -2.63 14.75 -15.19
C ILE A 445 -1.94 16.05 -15.52
N LEU A 446 -0.97 16.43 -14.68
CA LEU A 446 -0.11 17.57 -14.93
C LEU A 446 1.32 17.06 -15.08
N THR A 447 1.88 17.26 -16.27
CA THR A 447 3.30 17.04 -16.56
C THR A 447 3.98 18.40 -16.62
N MET A 448 5.21 18.52 -16.12
CA MET A 448 5.98 19.72 -16.40
C MET A 448 6.48 19.68 -17.84
N LYS A 449 6.26 20.76 -18.60
CA LYS A 449 6.93 20.97 -19.88
C LYS A 449 8.43 20.88 -19.62
N MET A 450 9.07 19.81 -20.08
CA MET A 450 10.53 19.76 -20.16
C MET A 450 10.92 20.93 -21.07
N GLY A 451 11.69 21.88 -20.54
CA GLY A 451 12.32 22.89 -21.38
C GLY A 451 13.04 22.18 -22.51
N LYS A 452 12.81 22.63 -23.74
CA LYS A 452 13.56 22.15 -24.91
C LYS A 452 15.05 22.38 -24.73
#